data_AF-A0A9C6WXE5-F1
#
_entry.id   AF-A0A9C6WXE5-F1
#
_cell.length_a   1.000
_cell.length_b   1.000
_cell.length_c   1.000
_cell.angle_alpha   90.00
_cell.angle_beta   90.00
_cell.angle_gamma   90.00
#
_symmetry.space_group_name_H-M   'P 1'
#
loop_
_entity.id
_entity.type
_entity.pdbx_description
1 polymer ?
#
loop_
_entity_poly.entity_id
_entity_poly.type
_entity_poly.pdbx_seq_one_letter_code
_entity_poly.pdbx_strand_id
1 'polypeptide(L)'
;MSVRLDTTDARFVDVIHTDGTSIFLLGYGMSQPCGHVDFYPNNGKEQPGCSGTDAPLPLTLIREGLEEASRVLVACSHVRAIKLFTDSINTPCPYIAHKCDSYEHFLECGNLITEVEQFSPIVSYILFSFVAAKPPCTFFGLSSTATQGQLLRVQNEKTILKSNFDPKKETKMIIHGFIDTPLSSWVKEMRRELLKNSDWNVVVVDWAGGSLPLYTQATANTRLVGLEVAYFVNYLQEHMGLDPGKVHMIGHSLGAHTAGYAGQRISGLGRITGLDPAEPYFQGMPMSVRLDTTDARFVDVIHTDGTSIFLLGYGMSQPCGHVDFYPNNGKEQPGCSGTDAPLPLTLIREGLEEASRVLVACSHVRAIKLFTDSINTPCPYIAHKCDSYEHFLEGKCFNCVGNSSNCALMGMHATETPVGPPGSKYYVATGKDSPFCRRHYRITVHLARPPRAESWVQGFMKATIHSENGVARNLDLTPSGYVRLEHGEARSFVVTHPMDMGPVRRAELYWEYDMDVLQPRSLCFFWCNDHLYVSHVQVQRLDMELAGPEDGARGKRNVEPAPQLCTVGSREYADIASRSSATFYDNCGTTKGNRHYTETNEDT
;
A
#
# COMPACT_ATOMS: atom_id res chain seq x y z
N MET A 1 6.25 -43.96 -29.59
CA MET A 1 6.03 -43.35 -28.26
C MET A 1 5.67 -41.90 -28.50
N SER A 2 4.39 -41.54 -28.40
CA SER A 2 3.94 -40.15 -28.58
C SER A 2 4.09 -39.40 -27.26
N VAL A 3 4.97 -38.41 -27.21
CA VAL A 3 4.97 -37.41 -26.13
C VAL A 3 3.72 -36.55 -26.34
N ARG A 4 2.79 -36.56 -25.38
CA ARG A 4 1.58 -35.75 -25.40
C ARG A 4 1.77 -34.63 -24.37
N LEU A 5 1.46 -33.39 -24.76
CA LEU A 5 1.38 -32.27 -23.83
C LEU A 5 0.41 -32.60 -22.70
N ASP A 6 0.85 -32.41 -21.47
CA ASP A 6 0.06 -32.58 -20.25
C ASP A 6 -0.06 -31.24 -19.53
N THR A 7 -1.23 -30.99 -18.94
CA THR A 7 -1.46 -29.90 -17.99
C THR A 7 -0.46 -29.88 -16.81
N THR A 8 0.22 -30.98 -16.52
CA THR A 8 1.27 -31.03 -15.50
C THR A 8 2.64 -30.52 -15.97
N ASP A 9 2.84 -30.33 -17.28
CA ASP A 9 4.10 -29.86 -17.87
C ASP A 9 4.36 -28.37 -17.61
N ALA A 10 3.32 -27.57 -17.34
CA ALA A 10 3.43 -26.17 -16.98
C ALA A 10 2.28 -25.71 -16.09
N ARG A 11 2.50 -24.61 -15.36
CA ARG A 11 1.52 -24.05 -14.41
C ARG A 11 0.20 -23.59 -15.09
N PHE A 12 0.27 -23.28 -16.38
CA PHE A 12 -0.88 -22.99 -17.22
C PHE A 12 -0.49 -23.31 -18.67
N VAL A 13 -1.38 -23.96 -19.41
CA VAL A 13 -1.12 -24.45 -20.77
C VAL A 13 -2.30 -23.99 -21.62
N ASP A 14 -2.09 -23.00 -22.46
CA ASP A 14 -3.06 -22.55 -23.45
C ASP A 14 -2.78 -23.25 -24.78
N VAL A 15 -3.80 -23.83 -25.39
CA VAL A 15 -3.68 -24.58 -26.65
C VAL A 15 -4.61 -23.97 -27.68
N ILE A 16 -4.08 -23.66 -28.88
CA ILE A 16 -4.88 -23.17 -30.01
C ILE A 16 -4.98 -24.29 -31.04
N HIS A 17 -6.19 -24.80 -31.23
CA HIS A 17 -6.50 -25.84 -32.21
C HIS A 17 -6.90 -25.19 -33.52
N THR A 18 -6.10 -25.36 -34.58
CA THR A 18 -6.38 -24.79 -35.91
C THR A 18 -6.50 -25.84 -37.01
N ASP A 19 -6.30 -27.12 -36.69
CA ASP A 19 -6.34 -28.22 -37.67
C ASP A 19 -6.58 -29.58 -36.99
N GLY A 20 -7.75 -29.75 -36.37
CA GLY A 20 -8.13 -30.99 -35.66
C GLY A 20 -8.71 -32.10 -36.55
N THR A 21 -8.50 -32.06 -37.87
CA THR A 21 -9.07 -33.06 -38.79
C THR A 21 -8.27 -34.37 -38.80
N SER A 22 -8.88 -35.47 -39.24
CA SER A 22 -8.21 -36.78 -39.32
C SER A 22 -6.97 -36.70 -40.21
N ILE A 23 -5.92 -37.46 -39.89
CA ILE A 23 -4.69 -37.54 -40.70
C ILE A 23 -4.97 -37.97 -42.15
N PHE A 24 -6.08 -38.67 -42.40
CA PHE A 24 -6.57 -39.06 -43.72
C PHE A 24 -7.15 -37.89 -44.54
N LEU A 25 -7.48 -36.77 -43.89
CA LEU A 25 -7.89 -35.49 -44.48
C LEU A 25 -6.78 -34.44 -44.40
N LEU A 26 -5.52 -34.88 -44.22
CA LEU A 26 -4.33 -34.05 -44.17
C LEU A 26 -4.23 -33.14 -42.92
N GLY A 27 -4.97 -33.44 -41.85
CA GLY A 27 -4.87 -32.72 -40.57
C GLY A 27 -3.74 -33.22 -39.67
N TYR A 28 -2.95 -32.28 -39.10
CA TYR A 28 -1.81 -32.59 -38.21
C TYR A 28 -2.04 -32.21 -36.74
N GLY A 29 -3.07 -31.41 -36.46
CA GLY A 29 -3.40 -30.96 -35.11
C GLY A 29 -4.22 -31.99 -34.33
N MET A 30 -4.08 -31.96 -33.01
CA MET A 30 -4.99 -32.68 -32.13
C MET A 30 -6.32 -31.94 -32.07
N SER A 31 -7.45 -32.64 -32.18
CA SER A 31 -8.79 -32.08 -31.93
C SER A 31 -9.23 -32.16 -30.48
N GLN A 32 -8.66 -33.10 -29.72
CA GLN A 32 -8.97 -33.24 -28.31
C GLN A 32 -8.29 -32.15 -27.49
N PRO A 33 -8.97 -31.63 -26.45
CA PRO A 33 -8.36 -30.69 -25.52
C PRO A 33 -7.16 -31.34 -24.82
N CYS A 34 -6.12 -30.56 -24.63
CA CYS A 34 -4.92 -30.96 -23.88
C CYS A 34 -4.34 -29.83 -23.02
N GLY A 35 -4.93 -28.63 -23.07
CA GLY A 35 -4.57 -27.50 -22.23
C GLY A 35 -5.41 -27.37 -20.96
N HIS A 36 -5.09 -26.33 -20.19
CA HIS A 36 -5.99 -25.79 -19.18
C HIS A 36 -7.09 -24.94 -19.84
N VAL A 37 -6.78 -24.31 -20.98
CA VAL A 37 -7.72 -23.62 -21.85
C VAL A 37 -7.40 -23.96 -23.31
N ASP A 38 -8.41 -24.40 -24.05
CA ASP A 38 -8.29 -24.83 -25.43
C ASP A 38 -9.16 -23.92 -26.32
N PHE A 39 -8.51 -23.22 -27.24
CA PHE A 39 -9.15 -22.31 -28.19
C PHE A 39 -9.38 -23.02 -29.52
N TYR A 40 -10.60 -22.91 -30.06
CA TYR A 40 -11.02 -23.52 -31.33
C TYR A 40 -11.45 -22.46 -32.35
N PRO A 41 -10.54 -21.60 -32.82
CA PRO A 41 -10.84 -20.64 -33.88
C PRO A 41 -11.43 -21.37 -35.10
N ASN A 42 -12.56 -20.86 -35.61
CA ASN A 42 -13.31 -21.50 -36.71
C ASN A 42 -13.60 -22.99 -36.45
N ASN A 43 -14.02 -23.31 -35.23
CA ASN A 43 -14.33 -24.68 -34.78
C ASN A 43 -13.13 -25.64 -34.79
N GLY A 44 -11.90 -25.12 -34.75
CA GLY A 44 -10.67 -25.90 -34.79
C GLY A 44 -10.43 -26.65 -36.09
N LYS A 45 -11.06 -26.20 -37.18
CA LYS A 45 -10.96 -26.76 -38.54
C LYS A 45 -10.08 -25.87 -39.44
N GLU A 46 -10.08 -26.15 -40.73
CA GLU A 46 -9.32 -25.41 -41.74
C GLU A 46 -9.55 -23.89 -41.63
N GLN A 47 -8.46 -23.13 -41.59
CA GLN A 47 -8.52 -21.69 -41.34
C GLN A 47 -8.72 -20.90 -42.64
N PRO A 48 -9.39 -19.73 -42.60
CA PRO A 48 -9.62 -18.90 -43.78
C PRO A 48 -8.31 -18.58 -44.53
N GLY A 49 -8.33 -18.76 -45.85
CA GLY A 49 -7.16 -18.54 -46.74
C GLY A 49 -6.17 -19.71 -46.79
N CYS A 50 -6.46 -20.84 -46.12
CA CYS A 50 -5.71 -22.08 -46.26
C CYS A 50 -6.36 -23.11 -47.19
N SER A 51 -7.54 -22.81 -47.76
CA SER A 51 -8.18 -23.63 -48.78
C SER A 51 -7.35 -23.64 -50.06
N GLY A 52 -7.13 -24.83 -50.65
CA GLY A 52 -6.17 -25.12 -51.71
C GLY A 52 -6.26 -24.36 -53.05
N THR A 53 -7.02 -23.27 -53.14
CA THR A 53 -7.14 -22.41 -54.32
C THR A 53 -6.64 -20.98 -54.14
N ASP A 54 -6.41 -20.50 -52.91
CA ASP A 54 -6.18 -19.05 -52.63
C ASP A 54 -4.83 -18.68 -51.98
N ALA A 55 -3.87 -19.61 -51.91
CA ALA A 55 -2.54 -19.31 -51.36
C ALA A 55 -1.59 -18.76 -52.45
N PRO A 56 -1.14 -17.49 -52.40
CA PRO A 56 -0.10 -17.01 -53.31
C PRO A 56 1.24 -17.67 -52.95
N LEU A 57 1.76 -18.50 -53.86
CA LEU A 57 3.10 -19.08 -53.76
C LEU A 57 4.16 -17.95 -53.74
N PRO A 58 5.02 -17.87 -52.71
CA PRO A 58 6.16 -16.97 -52.72
C PRO A 58 7.06 -17.27 -53.93
N LEU A 59 7.40 -16.27 -54.74
CA LEU A 59 8.31 -16.40 -55.90
C LEU A 59 9.68 -17.01 -55.56
N THR A 60 10.06 -17.05 -54.28
CA THR A 60 11.27 -17.72 -53.79
C THR A 60 11.19 -19.24 -53.83
N LEU A 61 9.99 -19.84 -53.81
CA LEU A 61 9.79 -21.31 -53.81
C LEU A 61 9.76 -21.92 -55.22
N ILE A 62 9.71 -21.14 -56.29
CA ILE A 62 9.74 -21.67 -57.67
C ILE A 62 11.14 -22.20 -58.06
N ARG A 63 12.17 -21.94 -57.24
CA ARG A 63 13.53 -22.44 -57.47
C ARG A 63 13.84 -23.80 -56.82
N GLU A 64 13.01 -24.27 -55.90
CA GLU A 64 13.23 -25.52 -55.17
C GLU A 64 11.95 -26.36 -55.22
N GLY A 65 11.88 -27.31 -56.16
CA GLY A 65 11.06 -28.54 -56.12
C GLY A 65 9.55 -28.46 -55.85
N LEU A 66 8.74 -29.01 -56.77
CA LEU A 66 7.29 -29.23 -56.63
C LEU A 66 6.86 -30.11 -55.42
N GLU A 67 7.78 -30.86 -54.78
CA GLU A 67 7.50 -31.63 -53.55
C GLU A 67 7.44 -30.78 -52.28
N GLU A 68 8.12 -29.62 -52.25
CA GLU A 68 8.09 -28.71 -51.09
C GLU A 68 6.76 -27.95 -51.03
N ALA A 69 6.24 -27.54 -52.19
CA ALA A 69 5.01 -26.76 -52.32
C ALA A 69 3.76 -27.53 -51.82
N SER A 70 3.71 -28.85 -52.05
CA SER A 70 2.61 -29.69 -51.55
C SER A 70 2.68 -29.90 -50.03
N ARG A 71 3.88 -29.93 -49.43
CA ARG A 71 4.04 -29.92 -47.96
C ARG A 71 3.65 -28.57 -47.32
N VAL A 72 3.89 -27.46 -48.02
CA VAL A 72 3.57 -26.09 -47.54
C VAL A 72 2.07 -25.81 -47.54
N LEU A 73 1.33 -26.26 -48.56
CA LEU A 73 -0.14 -26.13 -48.58
C LEU A 73 -0.81 -26.98 -47.48
N VAL A 74 -0.27 -28.18 -47.25
CA VAL A 74 -0.82 -29.19 -46.34
C VAL A 74 -0.63 -28.85 -44.84
N ALA A 75 0.25 -27.90 -44.51
CA ALA A 75 0.47 -27.43 -43.13
C ALA A 75 -0.07 -26.01 -42.87
N CYS A 76 -0.77 -25.38 -43.81
CA CYS A 76 -1.18 -23.97 -43.70
C CYS A 76 -2.02 -23.70 -42.44
N SER A 77 -3.06 -24.51 -42.22
CA SER A 77 -3.94 -24.38 -41.06
C SER A 77 -3.20 -24.69 -39.75
N HIS A 78 -2.29 -25.68 -39.75
CA HIS A 78 -1.46 -26.01 -38.60
C HIS A 78 -0.51 -24.86 -38.21
N VAL A 79 0.17 -24.25 -39.18
CA VAL A 79 1.05 -23.08 -38.97
C VAL A 79 0.24 -21.83 -38.60
N ARG A 80 -1.05 -21.77 -38.93
CA ARG A 80 -1.92 -20.65 -38.56
C ARG A 80 -2.10 -20.49 -37.06
N ALA A 81 -1.92 -21.54 -36.25
CA ALA A 81 -1.92 -21.41 -34.79
C ALA A 81 -0.84 -20.43 -34.31
N ILE A 82 0.36 -20.51 -34.88
CA ILE A 82 1.47 -19.59 -34.59
C ILE A 82 1.07 -18.17 -34.98
N LYS A 83 0.44 -18.00 -36.15
CA LYS A 83 -0.01 -16.70 -36.60
C LYS A 83 -1.14 -16.14 -35.75
N LEU A 84 -2.11 -16.93 -35.31
CA LEU A 84 -3.18 -16.46 -34.42
C LEU A 84 -2.66 -16.09 -33.03
N PHE A 85 -1.70 -16.85 -32.51
CA PHE A 85 -0.99 -16.49 -31.27
C PHE A 85 -0.15 -15.23 -31.45
N THR A 86 0.53 -15.09 -32.59
CA THR A 86 1.34 -13.90 -32.89
C THR A 86 0.43 -12.69 -33.14
N ASP A 87 -0.68 -12.87 -33.84
CA ASP A 87 -1.67 -11.84 -34.12
C ASP A 87 -2.36 -11.43 -32.82
N SER A 88 -2.66 -12.35 -31.88
CA SER A 88 -3.24 -11.99 -30.58
C SER A 88 -2.30 -11.13 -29.72
N ILE A 89 -0.99 -11.25 -29.92
CA ILE A 89 0.02 -10.39 -29.29
C ILE A 89 0.11 -9.02 -30.00
N ASN A 90 -0.10 -8.99 -31.32
CA ASN A 90 0.20 -7.81 -32.16
C ASN A 90 -1.03 -7.03 -32.66
N THR A 91 -2.24 -7.54 -32.46
CA THR A 91 -3.48 -6.91 -32.92
C THR A 91 -3.98 -5.85 -31.91
N PRO A 92 -4.43 -4.67 -32.37
CA PRO A 92 -5.05 -3.68 -31.50
C PRO A 92 -6.47 -4.08 -31.04
N CYS A 93 -7.09 -5.11 -31.65
CA CYS A 93 -8.38 -5.66 -31.24
C CYS A 93 -8.19 -7.06 -30.63
N PRO A 94 -8.37 -7.25 -29.30
CA PRO A 94 -8.12 -8.54 -28.68
C PRO A 94 -9.05 -9.62 -29.27
N TYR A 95 -8.49 -10.79 -29.57
CA TYR A 95 -9.29 -11.96 -29.89
C TYR A 95 -9.98 -12.45 -28.61
N ILE A 96 -11.28 -12.17 -28.49
CA ILE A 96 -12.10 -12.61 -27.36
C ILE A 96 -12.80 -13.91 -27.78
N ALA A 97 -12.53 -14.99 -27.05
CA ALA A 97 -13.26 -16.24 -27.17
C ALA A 97 -14.31 -16.34 -26.05
N HIS A 98 -15.52 -16.72 -26.41
CA HIS A 98 -16.60 -16.98 -25.46
C HIS A 98 -16.69 -18.48 -25.19
N LYS A 99 -16.85 -18.85 -23.91
CA LYS A 99 -17.13 -20.23 -23.54
C LYS A 99 -18.56 -20.57 -23.96
N CYS A 100 -18.70 -21.48 -24.93
CA CYS A 100 -19.98 -21.96 -25.44
C CYS A 100 -19.97 -23.49 -25.51
N ASP A 101 -21.15 -24.11 -25.36
CA ASP A 101 -21.29 -25.56 -25.38
C ASP A 101 -21.13 -26.16 -26.79
N SER A 102 -21.36 -25.37 -27.83
CA SER A 102 -21.09 -25.73 -29.23
C SER A 102 -20.74 -24.50 -30.08
N TYR A 103 -20.12 -24.72 -31.24
CA TYR A 103 -19.80 -23.65 -32.18
C TYR A 103 -21.08 -23.06 -32.82
N GLU A 104 -22.11 -23.87 -33.01
CA GLU A 104 -23.42 -23.43 -33.49
C GLU A 104 -24.09 -22.47 -32.50
N HIS A 105 -24.02 -22.77 -31.19
CA HIS A 105 -24.56 -21.90 -30.13
C HIS A 105 -23.79 -20.57 -30.04
N PHE A 106 -22.47 -20.58 -30.29
CA PHE A 106 -21.67 -19.36 -30.39
C PHE A 106 -22.16 -18.44 -31.52
N LEU A 107 -22.50 -18.98 -32.69
CA LEU A 107 -23.02 -18.21 -33.82
C LEU A 107 -24.40 -17.60 -33.54
N GLU A 108 -25.24 -18.27 -32.75
CA GLU A 108 -26.56 -17.77 -32.35
C GLU A 108 -26.45 -16.59 -31.37
N CYS A 109 -25.52 -16.62 -30.40
CA CYS A 109 -25.28 -15.51 -29.48
C CYS A 109 -24.69 -14.26 -30.15
N GLY A 110 -23.89 -14.43 -31.21
CA GLY A 110 -23.32 -13.30 -31.96
C GLY A 110 -24.38 -12.39 -32.60
N ASN A 111 -25.55 -12.94 -32.97
CA ASN A 111 -26.66 -12.19 -33.57
C ASN A 111 -27.50 -11.38 -32.55
N LEU A 112 -27.35 -11.64 -31.25
CA LEU A 112 -28.04 -10.88 -30.18
C LEU A 112 -27.30 -9.60 -29.78
N ILE A 113 -26.00 -9.49 -30.09
CA ILE A 113 -25.17 -8.33 -29.71
C ILE A 113 -25.38 -7.14 -30.66
N THR A 114 -25.95 -7.38 -31.85
CA THR A 114 -26.19 -6.34 -32.87
C THR A 114 -27.43 -5.45 -32.64
N GLU A 115 -28.29 -5.74 -31.66
CA GLU A 115 -29.52 -4.96 -31.41
C GLU A 115 -29.43 -3.96 -30.23
N VAL A 116 -28.27 -3.82 -29.57
CA VAL A 116 -28.10 -2.89 -28.44
C VAL A 116 -27.08 -1.79 -28.76
N GLU A 117 -27.32 -1.02 -29.82
CA GLU A 117 -26.62 0.25 -30.08
C GLU A 117 -27.61 1.41 -30.22
N GLN A 118 -28.03 1.96 -29.07
CA GLN A 118 -28.64 3.29 -29.01
C GLN A 118 -28.38 3.96 -27.64
N PHE A 119 -27.09 4.22 -27.33
CA PHE A 119 -26.71 5.33 -26.45
C PHE A 119 -25.44 6.02 -26.99
N SER A 120 -25.46 7.35 -26.89
CA SER A 120 -24.68 8.38 -27.60
C SER A 120 -23.14 8.39 -27.39
N PRO A 121 -22.37 9.15 -28.20
CA PRO A 121 -20.97 8.90 -28.54
C PRO A 121 -19.97 9.69 -27.68
N ILE A 122 -18.97 9.02 -27.10
CA ILE A 122 -17.75 9.68 -26.57
C ILE A 122 -16.43 9.01 -27.01
N VAL A 123 -16.41 7.85 -27.66
CA VAL A 123 -15.12 7.23 -28.04
C VAL A 123 -15.12 6.82 -29.51
N SER A 124 -15.01 7.83 -30.37
CA SER A 124 -14.45 7.66 -31.72
C SER A 124 -13.18 8.49 -31.78
N TYR A 125 -12.14 7.94 -32.41
CA TYR A 125 -10.74 8.39 -32.50
C TYR A 125 -9.78 7.88 -31.41
N ILE A 126 -9.41 6.60 -31.49
CA ILE A 126 -8.04 6.19 -31.15
C ILE A 126 -7.43 5.50 -32.38
N LEU A 127 -6.71 6.30 -33.16
CA LEU A 127 -5.68 5.82 -34.09
C LEU A 127 -4.60 5.10 -33.26
N PHE A 128 -4.63 3.77 -33.20
CA PHE A 128 -3.51 2.98 -32.68
C PHE A 128 -2.41 2.87 -33.74
N SER A 129 -1.42 3.77 -33.66
CA SER A 129 -0.12 3.52 -34.25
C SER A 129 0.70 2.67 -33.27
N PHE A 130 0.82 1.36 -33.52
CA PHE A 130 1.93 0.58 -32.95
C PHE A 130 3.15 0.77 -33.86
N VAL A 131 4.04 1.68 -33.48
CA VAL A 131 5.47 1.46 -33.74
C VAL A 131 5.93 0.51 -32.65
N ALA A 132 6.54 -0.60 -33.06
CA ALA A 132 7.29 -1.49 -32.19
C ALA A 132 8.25 -0.67 -31.31
N ALA A 133 7.89 -0.45 -30.05
CA ALA A 133 8.83 -0.04 -29.02
C ALA A 133 9.30 -1.32 -28.33
N LYS A 134 10.53 -1.72 -28.65
CA LYS A 134 11.35 -2.64 -27.84
C LYS A 134 11.06 -2.41 -26.35
N PRO A 135 10.89 -3.44 -25.51
CA PRO A 135 11.15 -3.27 -24.10
C PRO A 135 12.59 -3.73 -23.85
N PRO A 136 13.61 -2.86 -23.87
CA PRO A 136 14.53 -2.94 -22.76
C PRO A 136 13.82 -2.25 -21.59
N CYS A 137 13.53 -2.99 -20.52
CA CYS A 137 13.54 -2.36 -19.21
C CYS A 137 14.85 -1.56 -19.13
N THR A 138 14.73 -0.25 -18.97
CA THR A 138 15.84 0.67 -19.11
C THR A 138 16.17 1.15 -17.70
N PHE A 139 17.11 0.51 -17.00
CA PHE A 139 17.43 0.94 -15.62
C PHE A 139 18.03 2.35 -15.66
N PHE A 140 17.28 3.34 -15.18
CA PHE A 140 17.73 4.71 -15.11
C PHE A 140 18.34 4.98 -13.73
N GLY A 141 19.61 5.32 -13.75
CA GLY A 141 20.25 6.16 -12.76
C GLY A 141 20.89 5.39 -11.63
N LEU A 142 22.21 5.43 -11.57
CA LEU A 142 22.89 5.65 -10.30
C LEU A 142 23.16 7.13 -10.16
N SER A 143 23.06 7.63 -8.94
CA SER A 143 23.38 9.00 -8.62
C SER A 143 24.31 9.01 -7.41
N SER A 144 25.57 9.33 -7.64
CA SER A 144 26.44 9.86 -6.58
C SER A 144 26.55 11.39 -6.63
N THR A 145 25.88 12.06 -7.60
CA THR A 145 25.82 13.52 -7.72
C THR A 145 24.47 14.01 -8.28
N ALA A 146 23.93 15.06 -7.68
CA ALA A 146 22.49 15.38 -7.60
C ALA A 146 21.75 15.86 -8.88
N THR A 147 22.19 15.63 -10.12
CA THR A 147 21.49 16.23 -11.28
C THR A 147 21.26 15.38 -12.53
N GLN A 148 21.93 14.24 -12.75
CA GLN A 148 21.67 13.43 -13.96
C GLN A 148 21.89 11.93 -13.72
N GLY A 149 20.87 11.10 -13.98
CA GLY A 149 20.96 9.65 -13.82
C GLY A 149 21.82 8.99 -14.92
N GLN A 150 22.65 8.02 -14.55
CA GLN A 150 23.40 7.16 -15.47
C GLN A 150 22.63 5.88 -15.81
N LEU A 151 22.54 5.55 -17.09
CA LEU A 151 21.84 4.35 -17.55
C LEU A 151 22.63 3.08 -17.24
N LEU A 152 21.95 2.05 -16.74
CA LEU A 152 22.54 0.73 -16.49
C LEU A 152 21.86 -0.33 -17.35
N ARG A 153 22.64 -1.10 -18.10
CA ARG A 153 22.11 -2.17 -18.95
C ARG A 153 23.01 -3.38 -18.87
N VAL A 154 22.45 -4.52 -18.46
CA VAL A 154 23.17 -5.79 -18.48
C VAL A 154 23.62 -6.15 -19.89
N GLN A 155 22.78 -5.88 -20.91
CA GLN A 155 23.13 -6.14 -22.31
C GLN A 155 24.30 -5.27 -22.83
N ASN A 156 24.69 -4.24 -22.08
CA ASN A 156 25.84 -3.41 -22.37
C ASN A 156 26.58 -3.09 -21.07
N GLU A 157 27.32 -4.05 -20.56
CA GLU A 157 28.11 -3.98 -19.31
C GLU A 157 28.93 -2.68 -19.17
N LYS A 158 29.44 -2.13 -20.29
CA LYS A 158 30.18 -0.86 -20.30
C LYS A 158 29.39 0.30 -19.68
N THR A 159 28.06 0.25 -19.71
CA THR A 159 27.19 1.25 -19.08
C THR A 159 27.30 1.20 -17.55
N ILE A 160 27.38 -0.01 -16.98
CA ILE A 160 27.57 -0.23 -15.54
C ILE A 160 28.98 0.15 -15.13
N LEU A 161 30.00 -0.32 -15.87
CA LEU A 161 31.41 -0.06 -15.56
C LEU A 161 31.81 1.43 -15.66
N LYS A 162 31.14 2.21 -16.51
CA LYS A 162 31.36 3.66 -16.64
C LYS A 162 30.49 4.49 -15.70
N SER A 163 29.55 3.85 -15.00
CA SER A 163 28.70 4.52 -14.03
C SER A 163 29.43 4.68 -12.70
N ASN A 164 28.78 5.38 -11.77
CA ASN A 164 29.25 5.54 -10.40
C ASN A 164 28.76 4.40 -9.49
N PHE A 165 28.38 3.24 -10.05
CA PHE A 165 27.97 2.09 -9.26
C PHE A 165 29.11 1.60 -8.39
N ASP A 166 28.82 1.40 -7.11
CA ASP A 166 29.74 0.71 -6.22
C ASP A 166 29.07 -0.52 -5.61
N PRO A 167 29.42 -1.75 -6.03
CA PRO A 167 28.79 -2.98 -5.52
C PRO A 167 28.98 -3.19 -4.01
N LYS A 168 29.88 -2.43 -3.35
CA LYS A 168 30.09 -2.50 -1.90
C LYS A 168 29.06 -1.70 -1.10
N LYS A 169 28.44 -0.69 -1.71
CA LYS A 169 27.42 0.17 -1.09
C LYS A 169 26.05 -0.51 -1.07
N GLU A 170 25.19 -0.09 -0.14
CA GLU A 170 23.79 -0.51 -0.18
C GLU A 170 23.11 0.02 -1.44
N THR A 171 22.21 -0.79 -1.99
CA THR A 171 21.48 -0.45 -3.21
C THR A 171 19.99 -0.36 -2.94
N LYS A 172 19.41 0.83 -3.13
CA LYS A 172 17.98 1.11 -3.02
C LYS A 172 17.37 1.14 -4.43
N MET A 173 16.43 0.25 -4.72
CA MET A 173 15.77 0.18 -6.02
C MET A 173 14.34 0.71 -5.90
N ILE A 174 14.01 1.79 -6.60
CA ILE A 174 12.65 2.37 -6.63
C ILE A 174 11.91 1.79 -7.83
N ILE A 175 10.73 1.21 -7.58
CA ILE A 175 9.88 0.57 -8.60
C ILE A 175 8.50 1.22 -8.58
N HIS A 176 8.18 1.98 -9.64
CA HIS A 176 6.93 2.71 -9.76
C HIS A 176 5.73 1.82 -10.13
N GLY A 177 4.52 2.37 -10.07
CA GLY A 177 3.26 1.65 -10.28
C GLY A 177 2.60 1.81 -11.65
N PHE A 178 1.30 1.54 -11.70
CA PHE A 178 0.43 1.71 -12.87
C PHE A 178 0.35 3.17 -13.33
N ILE A 179 0.40 3.42 -14.64
CA ILE A 179 0.35 4.77 -15.25
C ILE A 179 1.50 5.71 -14.79
N ASP A 180 2.48 5.17 -14.07
CA ASP A 180 3.57 5.94 -13.49
C ASP A 180 4.85 5.84 -14.33
N THR A 181 5.80 6.74 -14.09
CA THR A 181 7.05 6.86 -14.86
C THR A 181 8.23 7.19 -13.94
N PRO A 182 9.49 6.97 -14.37
CA PRO A 182 10.65 7.42 -13.60
C PRO A 182 10.75 8.95 -13.46
N LEU A 183 9.98 9.72 -14.24
CA LEU A 183 9.98 11.18 -14.22
C LEU A 183 8.98 11.78 -13.23
N SER A 184 8.16 10.95 -12.59
CA SER A 184 7.16 11.39 -11.63
C SER A 184 7.81 12.10 -10.44
N SER A 185 7.11 13.10 -9.92
CA SER A 185 7.62 14.00 -8.86
C SER A 185 8.07 13.21 -7.64
N TRP A 186 7.28 12.22 -7.22
CA TRP A 186 7.56 11.40 -6.06
C TRP A 186 8.82 10.54 -6.22
N VAL A 187 9.10 10.00 -7.41
CA VAL A 187 10.32 9.21 -7.68
C VAL A 187 11.56 10.09 -7.52
N LYS A 188 11.50 11.30 -8.08
CA LYS A 188 12.56 12.31 -7.95
C LYS A 188 12.77 12.73 -6.50
N GLU A 189 11.67 12.90 -5.75
CA GLU A 189 11.68 13.27 -4.34
C GLU A 189 12.27 12.18 -3.46
N MET A 190 11.76 10.95 -3.54
CA MET A 190 12.27 9.81 -2.79
C MET A 190 13.75 9.57 -3.07
N ARG A 191 14.16 9.60 -4.35
CA ARG A 191 15.59 9.50 -4.72
C ARG A 191 16.42 10.57 -4.02
N ARG A 192 15.96 11.81 -3.98
CA ARG A 192 16.67 12.91 -3.33
C ARG A 192 16.80 12.69 -1.82
N GLU A 193 15.73 12.27 -1.17
CA GLU A 193 15.74 12.02 0.28
C GLU A 193 16.64 10.82 0.64
N LEU A 194 16.64 9.74 -0.16
CA LEU A 194 17.56 8.61 0.01
C LEU A 194 19.03 9.04 -0.11
N LEU A 195 19.36 9.84 -1.12
CA LEU A 195 20.73 10.34 -1.35
C LEU A 195 21.18 11.38 -0.31
N LYS A 196 20.23 12.10 0.29
CA LYS A 196 20.50 13.02 1.39
C LYS A 196 20.80 12.27 2.69
N ASN A 197 20.17 11.10 2.89
CA ASN A 197 20.33 10.31 4.09
C ASN A 197 21.72 9.66 4.17
N SER A 198 22.13 8.96 3.11
CA SER A 198 23.32 8.12 3.09
C SER A 198 23.90 7.99 1.68
N ASP A 199 25.19 7.64 1.58
CA ASP A 199 25.87 7.36 0.31
C ASP A 199 25.50 5.96 -0.20
N TRP A 200 24.32 5.86 -0.81
CA TRP A 200 23.78 4.64 -1.40
C TRP A 200 23.78 4.67 -2.92
N ASN A 201 23.80 3.49 -3.52
CA ASN A 201 23.37 3.32 -4.90
C ASN A 201 21.83 3.45 -4.95
N VAL A 202 21.29 4.51 -5.54
CA VAL A 202 19.84 4.61 -5.77
C VAL A 202 19.55 4.35 -7.24
N VAL A 203 18.80 3.27 -7.54
CA VAL A 203 18.44 2.80 -8.87
C VAL A 203 16.94 2.95 -9.10
N VAL A 204 16.53 3.58 -10.20
CA VAL A 204 15.11 3.64 -10.59
C VAL A 204 14.83 2.63 -11.69
N VAL A 205 13.85 1.76 -11.45
CA VAL A 205 13.38 0.79 -12.45
C VAL A 205 12.35 1.48 -13.34
N ASP A 206 12.77 1.86 -14.55
CA ASP A 206 11.86 2.39 -15.55
C ASP A 206 11.22 1.25 -16.35
N TRP A 207 9.92 1.10 -16.12
CA TRP A 207 9.05 0.20 -16.87
C TRP A 207 7.82 0.94 -17.40
N ALA A 208 7.91 2.25 -17.63
CA ALA A 208 6.79 3.09 -18.09
C ALA A 208 6.10 2.53 -19.34
N GLY A 209 6.88 2.00 -20.29
CA GLY A 209 6.34 1.36 -21.49
C GLY A 209 5.46 0.13 -21.21
N GLY A 210 5.67 -0.53 -20.07
CA GLY A 210 4.86 -1.67 -19.60
C GLY A 210 3.76 -1.30 -18.59
N SER A 211 3.83 -0.13 -17.94
CA SER A 211 2.88 0.32 -16.91
C SER A 211 1.71 1.16 -17.45
N LEU A 212 1.87 1.79 -18.61
CA LEU A 212 0.89 2.66 -19.27
C LEU A 212 -0.25 1.97 -20.05
N PRO A 213 -0.12 0.71 -20.53
CA PRO A 213 -1.24 0.00 -21.18
C PRO A 213 -2.44 -0.24 -20.25
N LEU A 214 -3.45 -0.99 -20.71
CA LEU A 214 -4.59 -1.38 -19.87
C LEU A 214 -4.13 -2.08 -18.58
N TYR A 215 -4.88 -1.88 -17.49
CA TYR A 215 -4.50 -2.36 -16.16
C TYR A 215 -4.24 -3.88 -16.10
N THR A 216 -5.01 -4.69 -16.82
CA THR A 216 -4.79 -6.14 -16.95
C THR A 216 -3.45 -6.47 -17.60
N GLN A 217 -3.10 -5.76 -18.68
CA GLN A 217 -1.82 -5.92 -19.36
C GLN A 217 -0.66 -5.42 -18.48
N ALA A 218 -0.81 -4.26 -17.84
CA ALA A 218 0.19 -3.74 -16.90
C ALA A 218 0.43 -4.71 -15.73
N THR A 219 -0.64 -5.31 -15.20
CA THR A 219 -0.59 -6.38 -14.20
C THR A 219 0.22 -7.57 -14.71
N ALA A 220 -0.05 -8.06 -15.92
CA ALA A 220 0.71 -9.17 -16.51
C ALA A 220 2.20 -8.80 -16.72
N ASN A 221 2.48 -7.57 -17.15
CA ASN A 221 3.82 -7.07 -17.39
C ASN A 221 4.68 -7.04 -16.11
N THR A 222 4.10 -6.88 -14.93
CA THR A 222 4.85 -6.91 -13.64
C THR A 222 5.70 -8.18 -13.49
N ARG A 223 5.25 -9.32 -14.03
CA ARG A 223 6.01 -10.58 -14.03
C ARG A 223 7.28 -10.46 -14.87
N LEU A 224 7.16 -9.95 -16.08
CA LEU A 224 8.29 -9.79 -17.00
C LEU A 224 9.29 -8.77 -16.43
N VAL A 225 8.79 -7.65 -15.91
CA VAL A 225 9.64 -6.62 -15.29
C VAL A 225 10.36 -7.19 -14.05
N GLY A 226 9.66 -7.98 -13.22
CA GLY A 226 10.27 -8.65 -12.07
C GLY A 226 11.41 -9.60 -12.48
N LEU A 227 11.24 -10.35 -13.58
CA LEU A 227 12.30 -11.20 -14.14
C LEU A 227 13.50 -10.39 -14.62
N GLU A 228 13.29 -9.26 -15.28
CA GLU A 228 14.37 -8.36 -15.73
C GLU A 228 15.12 -7.73 -14.54
N VAL A 229 14.41 -7.34 -13.49
CA VAL A 229 15.02 -6.83 -12.24
C VAL A 229 15.85 -7.92 -11.57
N ALA A 230 15.35 -9.16 -11.50
CA ALA A 230 16.10 -10.29 -10.98
C ALA A 230 17.35 -10.60 -11.81
N TYR A 231 17.22 -10.61 -13.13
CA TYR A 231 18.35 -10.79 -14.04
C TYR A 231 19.44 -9.72 -13.82
N PHE A 232 19.04 -8.46 -13.64
CA PHE A 232 19.96 -7.37 -13.31
C PHE A 232 20.70 -7.58 -11.99
N VAL A 233 19.97 -7.90 -10.90
CA VAL A 233 20.60 -8.10 -9.58
C VAL A 233 21.52 -9.32 -9.58
N ASN A 234 21.10 -10.43 -10.17
CA ASN A 234 21.91 -11.64 -10.27
C ASN A 234 23.17 -11.41 -11.12
N TYR A 235 23.06 -10.65 -12.22
CA TYR A 235 24.24 -10.27 -13.01
C TYR A 235 25.24 -9.44 -12.19
N LEU A 236 24.77 -8.46 -11.41
CA LEU A 236 25.63 -7.68 -10.52
C LEU A 236 26.25 -8.52 -9.42
N GLN A 237 25.53 -9.51 -8.89
CA GLN A 237 26.07 -10.46 -7.92
C GLN A 237 27.20 -11.29 -8.53
N GLU A 238 26.96 -11.91 -9.69
CA GLU A 238 27.90 -12.84 -10.33
C GLU A 238 29.15 -12.13 -10.88
N HIS A 239 29.00 -10.93 -11.45
CA HIS A 239 30.07 -10.28 -12.21
C HIS A 239 30.67 -9.06 -11.50
N MET A 240 29.94 -8.41 -10.60
CA MET A 240 30.38 -7.19 -9.93
C MET A 240 30.59 -7.38 -8.42
N GLY A 241 30.25 -8.56 -7.87
CA GLY A 241 30.41 -8.87 -6.46
C GLY A 241 29.41 -8.14 -5.55
N LEU A 242 28.24 -7.77 -6.08
CA LEU A 242 27.14 -7.24 -5.26
C LEU A 242 26.63 -8.35 -4.32
N ASP A 243 26.45 -8.02 -3.04
CA ASP A 243 25.73 -8.88 -2.11
C ASP A 243 24.22 -8.59 -2.19
N PRO A 244 23.36 -9.55 -2.61
CA PRO A 244 21.91 -9.35 -2.63
C PRO A 244 21.32 -8.96 -1.27
N GLY A 245 21.98 -9.33 -0.18
CA GLY A 245 21.60 -8.93 1.18
C GLY A 245 21.66 -7.42 1.43
N LYS A 246 22.38 -6.66 0.60
CA LYS A 246 22.47 -5.19 0.63
C LYS A 246 21.50 -4.49 -0.32
N VAL A 247 20.66 -5.24 -1.02
CA VAL A 247 19.65 -4.70 -1.93
C VAL A 247 18.32 -4.53 -1.20
N HIS A 248 17.76 -3.34 -1.32
CA HIS A 248 16.44 -2.97 -0.80
C HIS A 248 15.57 -2.48 -1.95
N MET A 249 14.54 -3.24 -2.29
CA MET A 249 13.55 -2.85 -3.30
C MET A 249 12.38 -2.13 -2.64
N ILE A 250 11.99 -0.97 -3.17
CA ILE A 250 10.89 -0.14 -2.70
C ILE A 250 9.90 -0.06 -3.86
N GLY A 251 8.80 -0.81 -3.77
CA GLY A 251 7.81 -0.90 -4.83
C GLY A 251 6.48 -0.29 -4.41
N HIS A 252 5.90 0.59 -5.25
CA HIS A 252 4.57 1.16 -5.03
C HIS A 252 3.53 0.53 -5.95
N SER A 253 2.32 0.27 -5.45
CA SER A 253 1.21 -0.26 -6.26
C SER A 253 1.61 -1.56 -6.98
N LEU A 254 1.44 -1.65 -8.31
CA LEU A 254 1.96 -2.75 -9.15
C LEU A 254 3.48 -2.98 -9.02
N GLY A 255 4.24 -1.94 -8.68
CA GLY A 255 5.67 -2.02 -8.42
C GLY A 255 6.02 -2.87 -7.19
N ALA A 256 5.12 -2.95 -6.19
CA ALA A 256 5.32 -3.82 -5.02
C ALA A 256 5.31 -5.31 -5.43
N HIS A 257 4.39 -5.70 -6.31
CA HIS A 257 4.34 -7.06 -6.86
C HIS A 257 5.48 -7.35 -7.82
N THR A 258 5.90 -6.34 -8.59
CA THR A 258 7.11 -6.43 -9.41
C THR A 258 8.35 -6.73 -8.56
N ALA A 259 8.49 -6.08 -7.40
CA ALA A 259 9.54 -6.39 -6.42
C ALA A 259 9.43 -7.83 -5.89
N GLY A 260 8.22 -8.29 -5.58
CA GLY A 260 7.97 -9.68 -5.17
C GLY A 260 8.41 -10.69 -6.22
N TYR A 261 7.99 -10.51 -7.48
CA TYR A 261 8.42 -11.36 -8.60
C TYR A 261 9.94 -11.38 -8.80
N ALA A 262 10.62 -10.25 -8.56
CA ALA A 262 12.08 -10.22 -8.59
C ALA A 262 12.69 -11.00 -7.42
N GLY A 263 12.17 -10.80 -6.21
CA GLY A 263 12.59 -11.49 -4.98
C GLY A 263 12.54 -13.01 -5.07
N GLN A 264 11.50 -13.57 -5.68
CA GLN A 264 11.36 -15.02 -5.96
C GLN A 264 12.48 -15.62 -6.82
N ARG A 265 13.32 -14.78 -7.43
CA ARG A 265 14.42 -15.17 -8.34
C ARG A 265 15.79 -14.66 -7.88
N ILE A 266 15.86 -13.97 -6.74
CA ILE A 266 17.10 -13.46 -6.15
C ILE A 266 17.32 -14.16 -4.81
N SER A 267 18.29 -15.07 -4.77
CA SER A 267 18.61 -15.77 -3.53
C SER A 267 19.22 -14.83 -2.50
N GLY A 268 18.61 -14.74 -1.32
CA GLY A 268 19.13 -13.95 -0.21
C GLY A 268 18.92 -12.43 -0.34
N LEU A 269 17.95 -11.98 -1.15
CA LEU A 269 17.56 -10.57 -1.24
C LEU A 269 17.35 -9.95 0.15
N GLY A 270 17.95 -8.79 0.38
CA GLY A 270 17.98 -8.12 1.69
C GLY A 270 16.60 -7.68 2.17
N ARG A 271 15.96 -6.77 1.43
CA ARG A 271 14.69 -6.16 1.86
C ARG A 271 13.77 -5.83 0.69
N ILE A 272 12.46 -6.03 0.88
CA ILE A 272 11.41 -5.43 0.05
C ILE A 272 10.52 -4.57 0.93
N THR A 273 10.27 -3.32 0.52
CA THR A 273 9.20 -2.50 1.08
C THR A 273 8.07 -2.37 0.06
N GLY A 274 6.88 -2.86 0.42
CA GLY A 274 5.66 -2.69 -0.35
C GLY A 274 4.90 -1.42 0.07
N LEU A 275 4.81 -0.45 -0.82
CA LEU A 275 4.06 0.79 -0.59
C LEU A 275 2.68 0.63 -1.22
N ASP A 276 1.69 0.31 -0.39
CA ASP A 276 0.31 0.06 -0.74
C ASP A 276 0.17 -0.88 -1.96
N PRO A 277 0.58 -2.17 -1.84
CA PRO A 277 0.52 -3.13 -2.95
C PRO A 277 -0.90 -3.21 -3.54
N ALA A 278 -1.02 -3.27 -4.86
CA ALA A 278 -2.32 -3.18 -5.53
C ALA A 278 -3.25 -4.38 -5.24
N GLU A 279 -4.52 -4.14 -4.92
CA GLU A 279 -5.51 -5.19 -4.68
C GLU A 279 -5.87 -6.00 -5.94
N PRO A 280 -6.28 -5.35 -7.05
CA PRO A 280 -6.95 -6.07 -8.14
C PRO A 280 -6.01 -7.06 -8.84
N TYR A 281 -6.47 -8.32 -8.95
CA TYR A 281 -5.73 -9.49 -9.43
C TYR A 281 -4.63 -10.05 -8.51
N PHE A 282 -4.43 -9.51 -7.31
CA PHE A 282 -3.40 -9.99 -6.36
C PHE A 282 -3.98 -10.45 -5.02
N GLN A 283 -4.91 -9.69 -4.43
CA GLN A 283 -5.50 -10.07 -3.14
C GLN A 283 -6.19 -11.44 -3.24
N GLY A 284 -5.95 -12.31 -2.26
CA GLY A 284 -6.48 -13.68 -2.23
C GLY A 284 -5.75 -14.66 -3.16
N MET A 285 -4.82 -14.20 -4.01
CA MET A 285 -4.04 -15.08 -4.86
C MET A 285 -2.92 -15.82 -4.10
N PRO A 286 -2.45 -16.97 -4.60
CA PRO A 286 -1.31 -17.68 -4.04
C PRO A 286 -0.07 -16.78 -3.94
N MET A 287 0.77 -17.03 -2.93
CA MET A 287 2.02 -16.29 -2.65
C MET A 287 2.86 -16.05 -3.92
N SER A 288 3.03 -17.07 -4.76
CA SER A 288 3.76 -16.98 -6.04
C SER A 288 3.20 -16.02 -7.11
N VAL A 289 2.08 -15.34 -6.88
CA VAL A 289 1.45 -14.39 -7.81
C VAL A 289 1.47 -12.96 -7.26
N ARG A 290 1.94 -12.75 -6.03
CA ARG A 290 1.92 -11.45 -5.36
C ARG A 290 3.19 -11.26 -4.53
N LEU A 291 3.26 -10.12 -3.86
CA LEU A 291 4.27 -9.90 -2.83
C LEU A 291 3.94 -10.79 -1.62
N ASP A 292 4.94 -11.45 -1.07
CA ASP A 292 4.83 -12.18 0.19
C ASP A 292 6.17 -12.24 0.97
N THR A 293 6.13 -12.80 2.17
CA THR A 293 7.28 -12.85 3.09
C THR A 293 8.46 -13.66 2.57
N THR A 294 8.26 -14.59 1.62
CA THR A 294 9.33 -15.42 1.08
C THR A 294 10.19 -14.70 0.03
N ASP A 295 9.75 -13.52 -0.45
CA ASP A 295 10.41 -12.80 -1.53
C ASP A 295 11.72 -12.10 -1.10
N ALA A 296 11.94 -11.87 0.21
CA ALA A 296 13.19 -11.31 0.74
C ALA A 296 13.41 -11.71 2.20
N ARG A 297 14.63 -11.51 2.72
CA ARG A 297 14.96 -11.74 4.14
C ARG A 297 14.10 -10.90 5.08
N PHE A 298 13.70 -9.71 4.63
CA PHE A 298 12.76 -8.85 5.35
C PHE A 298 11.81 -8.17 4.36
N VAL A 299 10.52 -8.19 4.69
CA VAL A 299 9.47 -7.61 3.86
C VAL A 299 8.59 -6.76 4.77
N ASP A 300 8.51 -5.46 4.52
CA ASP A 300 7.67 -4.54 5.28
C ASP A 300 6.69 -3.84 4.34
N VAL A 301 5.44 -3.70 4.77
CA VAL A 301 4.35 -3.22 3.91
C VAL A 301 3.61 -2.08 4.58
N ILE A 302 3.32 -1.02 3.85
CA ILE A 302 2.52 0.13 4.32
C ILE A 302 1.21 0.12 3.54
N HIS A 303 0.11 -0.16 4.23
CA HIS A 303 -1.25 -0.17 3.67
C HIS A 303 -1.91 1.18 3.94
N THR A 304 -2.37 1.86 2.90
CA THR A 304 -3.01 3.18 3.03
C THR A 304 -4.37 3.26 2.37
N ASP A 305 -4.69 2.35 1.45
CA ASP A 305 -5.92 2.37 0.64
C ASP A 305 -6.61 1.00 0.54
N GLY A 306 -6.64 0.27 1.66
CA GLY A 306 -7.20 -1.07 1.79
C GLY A 306 -8.72 -1.13 1.93
N THR A 307 -9.47 -0.11 1.47
CA THR A 307 -10.91 -0.26 1.24
C THR A 307 -11.13 -1.21 0.06
N SER A 308 -12.34 -1.78 -0.07
CA SER A 308 -12.60 -2.64 -1.23
C SER A 308 -12.52 -1.82 -2.52
N ILE A 309 -12.03 -2.42 -3.61
CA ILE A 309 -12.10 -1.82 -4.96
C ILE A 309 -13.50 -1.32 -5.36
N PHE A 310 -14.58 -1.93 -4.85
CA PHE A 310 -15.95 -1.43 -5.07
C PHE A 310 -16.22 -0.06 -4.45
N LEU A 311 -15.42 0.32 -3.45
CA LEU A 311 -15.37 1.63 -2.80
C LEU A 311 -14.13 2.43 -3.23
N LEU A 312 -13.56 2.11 -4.40
CA LEU A 312 -12.39 2.75 -4.99
C LEU A 312 -11.08 2.61 -4.19
N GLY A 313 -10.96 1.60 -3.33
CA GLY A 313 -9.68 1.24 -2.71
C GLY A 313 -8.79 0.49 -3.68
N TYR A 314 -7.59 1.00 -3.91
CA TYR A 314 -6.63 0.39 -4.84
C TYR A 314 -5.65 -0.55 -4.16
N GLY A 315 -5.45 -0.44 -2.84
CA GLY A 315 -4.47 -1.19 -2.06
C GLY A 315 -5.02 -2.50 -1.47
N MET A 316 -4.16 -3.49 -1.30
CA MET A 316 -4.48 -4.71 -0.58
C MET A 316 -4.78 -4.39 0.89
N SER A 317 -5.80 -5.04 1.47
CA SER A 317 -6.01 -5.07 2.92
C SER A 317 -5.34 -6.28 3.58
N GLN A 318 -5.09 -7.33 2.79
CA GLN A 318 -4.43 -8.56 3.20
C GLN A 318 -2.96 -8.30 3.61
N PRO A 319 -2.53 -8.78 4.80
CA PRO A 319 -1.12 -8.77 5.18
C PRO A 319 -0.28 -9.58 4.19
N CYS A 320 0.85 -9.02 3.76
CA CYS A 320 1.80 -9.67 2.86
C CYS A 320 3.27 -9.46 3.23
N GLY A 321 3.56 -8.82 4.37
CA GLY A 321 4.90 -8.62 4.91
C GLY A 321 5.24 -9.50 6.12
N HIS A 322 6.51 -9.45 6.49
CA HIS A 322 6.94 -9.79 7.85
C HIS A 322 6.30 -8.82 8.85
N VAL A 323 6.18 -7.56 8.45
CA VAL A 323 5.42 -6.50 9.15
C VAL A 323 4.52 -5.78 8.19
N ASP A 324 3.27 -5.58 8.60
CA ASP A 324 2.26 -4.85 7.85
C ASP A 324 1.76 -3.67 8.69
N PHE A 325 2.04 -2.46 8.22
CA PHE A 325 1.65 -1.21 8.84
C PHE A 325 0.34 -0.69 8.22
N TYR A 326 -0.59 -0.29 9.08
CA TYR A 326 -1.91 0.24 8.71
C TYR A 326 -2.08 1.65 9.30
N PRO A 327 -1.37 2.66 8.77
CA PRO A 327 -1.56 4.05 9.16
C PRO A 327 -3.02 4.47 8.98
N ASN A 328 -3.63 5.03 10.03
CA ASN A 328 -5.02 5.48 10.04
C ASN A 328 -6.01 4.38 9.58
N ASN A 329 -5.88 3.17 10.15
CA ASN A 329 -6.63 1.96 9.75
C ASN A 329 -6.29 1.39 8.37
N GLY A 330 -5.34 2.00 7.64
CA GLY A 330 -4.89 1.58 6.32
C GLY A 330 -5.97 1.61 5.23
N LYS A 331 -6.96 2.51 5.37
CA LYS A 331 -8.13 2.62 4.48
C LYS A 331 -8.26 4.02 3.87
N GLU A 332 -8.70 4.99 4.66
CA GLU A 332 -8.84 6.38 4.21
C GLU A 332 -7.89 7.25 5.00
N GLN A 333 -7.06 8.01 4.30
CA GLN A 333 -6.00 8.78 4.93
C GLN A 333 -6.47 10.20 5.25
N PRO A 334 -6.04 10.80 6.37
CA PRO A 334 -6.41 12.16 6.73
C PRO A 334 -6.09 13.16 5.60
N GLY A 335 -7.09 13.98 5.22
CA GLY A 335 -6.98 14.94 4.12
C GLY A 335 -7.20 14.35 2.71
N CYS A 336 -7.69 13.12 2.60
CA CYS A 336 -8.06 12.49 1.32
C CYS A 336 -9.58 12.34 1.11
N SER A 337 -10.43 12.79 2.03
CA SER A 337 -11.89 12.80 1.87
C SER A 337 -12.32 13.79 0.76
N GLY A 338 -13.29 13.40 -0.07
CA GLY A 338 -13.75 14.21 -1.22
C GLY A 338 -14.32 15.59 -0.86
N THR A 339 -14.56 15.88 0.42
CA THR A 339 -15.07 17.16 0.93
C THR A 339 -13.98 18.09 1.49
N ASP A 340 -12.81 17.57 1.87
CA ASP A 340 -11.72 18.34 2.52
C ASP A 340 -10.54 18.65 1.58
N ALA A 341 -10.70 18.40 0.28
CA ALA A 341 -9.80 18.90 -0.74
C ALA A 341 -10.36 20.21 -1.33
N PRO A 342 -10.24 21.37 -0.65
CA PRO A 342 -10.38 22.63 -1.38
C PRO A 342 -9.26 22.59 -2.40
N LEU A 343 -9.60 22.50 -3.70
CA LEU A 343 -8.67 22.58 -4.82
C LEU A 343 -7.59 23.59 -4.48
N PRO A 344 -6.37 23.16 -4.07
CA PRO A 344 -5.32 24.12 -3.82
C PRO A 344 -5.02 24.66 -5.21
N LEU A 345 -5.37 25.92 -5.46
CA LEU A 345 -4.99 26.68 -6.66
C LEU A 345 -3.46 26.65 -6.90
N THR A 346 -2.67 26.11 -5.97
CA THR A 346 -1.25 25.80 -6.12
C THR A 346 -0.96 24.58 -7.01
N LEU A 347 -1.90 23.65 -7.19
CA LEU A 347 -1.79 22.52 -8.15
C LEU A 347 -1.99 22.96 -9.62
N ILE A 348 -2.43 24.20 -9.86
CA ILE A 348 -2.56 24.75 -11.22
C ILE A 348 -1.18 25.11 -11.81
N ARG A 349 -0.10 25.10 -11.02
CA ARG A 349 1.28 25.27 -11.53
C ARG A 349 1.87 24.00 -12.15
N GLU A 350 1.37 22.82 -11.76
CA GLU A 350 1.87 21.54 -12.24
C GLU A 350 0.74 20.77 -12.93
N GLY A 351 0.52 21.06 -14.22
CA GLY A 351 -0.20 20.20 -15.18
C GLY A 351 -1.58 19.65 -14.77
N LEU A 352 -2.63 20.09 -15.48
CA LEU A 352 -4.02 19.65 -15.27
C LEU A 352 -4.23 18.11 -15.39
N GLU A 353 -3.32 17.38 -16.04
CA GLU A 353 -3.37 15.90 -16.14
C GLU A 353 -2.90 15.16 -14.88
N GLU A 354 -2.04 15.77 -14.07
CA GLU A 354 -1.58 15.17 -12.80
C GLU A 354 -2.64 15.36 -11.70
N ALA A 355 -3.34 16.50 -11.73
CA ALA A 355 -4.36 16.84 -10.73
C ALA A 355 -5.57 15.89 -10.73
N SER A 356 -6.03 15.41 -11.89
CA SER A 356 -7.20 14.51 -11.98
C SER A 356 -6.89 13.08 -11.54
N ARG A 357 -5.64 12.61 -11.70
CA ARG A 357 -5.17 11.29 -11.23
C ARG A 357 -4.95 11.24 -9.72
N VAL A 358 -4.48 12.34 -9.13
CA VAL A 358 -4.18 12.46 -7.70
C VAL A 358 -5.46 12.54 -6.83
N LEU A 359 -6.57 13.04 -7.36
CA LEU A 359 -7.81 13.24 -6.60
C LEU A 359 -8.54 11.92 -6.24
N VAL A 360 -8.43 10.87 -7.08
CA VAL A 360 -9.04 9.54 -6.81
C VAL A 360 -8.06 8.60 -6.10
N ALA A 361 -6.75 8.82 -6.20
CA ALA A 361 -5.71 7.97 -5.63
C ALA A 361 -4.99 8.59 -4.39
N CYS A 362 -5.58 9.59 -3.72
CA CYS A 362 -4.92 10.31 -2.62
C CYS A 362 -4.46 9.38 -1.48
N SER A 363 -5.34 8.47 -1.04
CA SER A 363 -5.00 7.45 -0.04
C SER A 363 -3.93 6.50 -0.57
N HIS A 364 -4.03 6.05 -1.81
CA HIS A 364 -3.05 5.16 -2.44
C HIS A 364 -1.63 5.76 -2.55
N VAL A 365 -1.54 7.06 -2.85
CA VAL A 365 -0.28 7.81 -2.92
C VAL A 365 0.28 8.11 -1.52
N ARG A 366 -0.54 8.03 -0.45
CA ARG A 366 -0.09 8.35 0.90
C ARG A 366 1.04 7.44 1.37
N ALA A 367 1.08 6.16 0.97
CA ALA A 367 2.18 5.26 1.34
C ALA A 367 3.54 5.79 0.87
N ILE A 368 3.62 6.34 -0.35
CA ILE A 368 4.84 6.99 -0.87
C ILE A 368 5.25 8.16 0.00
N LYS A 369 4.29 9.02 0.35
CA LYS A 369 4.53 10.22 1.16
C LYS A 369 5.00 9.88 2.57
N LEU A 370 4.36 8.90 3.22
CA LEU A 370 4.73 8.43 4.56
C LEU A 370 6.13 7.80 4.56
N PHE A 371 6.43 6.93 3.57
CA PHE A 371 7.76 6.34 3.45
C PHE A 371 8.83 7.41 3.20
N THR A 372 8.58 8.34 2.28
CA THR A 372 9.54 9.40 1.94
C THR A 372 9.82 10.31 3.15
N ASP A 373 8.77 10.72 3.88
CA ASP A 373 8.90 11.51 5.10
C ASP A 373 9.68 10.75 6.19
N SER A 374 9.53 9.42 6.27
CA SER A 374 10.24 8.58 7.25
C SER A 374 11.76 8.49 7.05
N ILE A 375 12.30 8.86 5.89
CA ILE A 375 13.73 8.66 5.55
C ILE A 375 14.64 9.57 6.39
N ASN A 376 14.28 10.85 6.54
CA ASN A 376 15.13 11.88 7.14
C ASN A 376 14.48 12.60 8.33
N THR A 377 13.27 12.17 8.73
CA THR A 377 12.55 12.82 9.83
C THR A 377 13.13 12.42 11.19
N PRO A 378 13.27 13.36 12.15
CA PRO A 378 13.62 13.03 13.52
C PRO A 378 12.45 12.43 14.32
N CYS A 379 11.24 12.40 13.74
CA CYS A 379 10.05 11.86 14.39
C CYS A 379 9.92 10.37 14.10
N PRO A 380 10.01 9.48 15.11
CA PRO A 380 9.89 8.05 14.88
C PRO A 380 8.42 7.69 14.60
N TYR A 381 8.16 7.09 13.44
CA TYR A 381 6.84 6.53 13.11
C TYR A 381 6.60 5.24 13.90
N ILE A 382 6.34 5.37 15.20
CA ILE A 382 6.11 4.23 16.08
C ILE A 382 4.72 3.65 15.81
N ALA A 383 4.68 2.41 15.31
CA ALA A 383 3.46 1.67 15.08
C ALA A 383 3.31 0.54 16.12
N HIS A 384 2.07 0.23 16.49
CA HIS A 384 1.72 -0.68 17.58
C HIS A 384 1.11 -1.95 17.04
N LYS A 385 1.67 -3.09 17.41
CA LYS A 385 1.06 -4.39 17.16
C LYS A 385 -0.26 -4.46 17.92
N CYS A 386 -1.36 -4.67 17.19
CA CYS A 386 -2.69 -4.73 17.79
C CYS A 386 -3.61 -5.62 16.96
N ASP A 387 -4.69 -6.12 17.56
CA ASP A 387 -5.65 -6.98 16.85
C ASP A 387 -6.55 -6.18 15.90
N SER A 388 -6.86 -4.93 16.25
CA SER A 388 -7.65 -4.02 15.44
C SER A 388 -7.26 -2.55 15.66
N TYR A 389 -7.66 -1.68 14.73
CA TYR A 389 -7.42 -0.25 14.85
C TYR A 389 -8.21 0.38 16.00
N GLU A 390 -9.41 -0.14 16.30
CA GLU A 390 -10.24 0.30 17.43
C GLU A 390 -9.54 0.00 18.76
N HIS A 391 -8.98 -1.20 18.92
CA HIS A 391 -8.17 -1.53 20.10
C HIS A 391 -6.93 -0.63 20.24
N PHE A 392 -6.33 -0.22 19.12
CA PHE A 392 -5.25 0.76 19.11
C PHE A 392 -5.74 2.13 19.60
N LEU A 393 -6.86 2.65 19.08
CA LEU A 393 -7.44 3.93 19.53
C LEU A 393 -7.87 3.91 21.00
N GLU A 394 -8.30 2.76 21.51
CA GLU A 394 -8.60 2.55 22.94
C GLU A 394 -7.35 2.43 23.82
N GLY A 395 -6.14 2.47 23.25
CA GLY A 395 -4.89 2.40 24.00
C GLY A 395 -4.60 1.04 24.64
N LYS A 396 -5.26 -0.03 24.19
CA LYS A 396 -5.07 -1.41 24.67
C LYS A 396 -3.68 -1.96 24.30
N CYS A 397 -3.11 -1.47 23.21
CA CYS A 397 -1.82 -1.91 22.66
C CYS A 397 -0.67 -0.90 22.88
N PHE A 398 -0.83 0.02 23.84
CA PHE A 398 0.08 1.14 24.07
C PHE A 398 1.28 0.77 24.98
N ASN A 399 2.03 -0.26 24.61
CA ASN A 399 3.16 -0.76 25.40
C ASN A 399 4.37 -1.10 24.51
N CYS A 400 5.34 -0.19 24.45
CA CYS A 400 6.60 -0.36 23.71
C CYS A 400 7.79 -0.63 24.66
N VAL A 401 7.63 -1.50 25.65
CA VAL A 401 8.69 -1.79 26.64
C VAL A 401 9.74 -2.74 26.06
N GLY A 402 11.01 -2.33 26.13
CA GLY A 402 12.20 -3.12 25.78
C GLY A 402 12.25 -3.58 24.32
N ASN A 403 13.08 -4.59 24.04
CA ASN A 403 13.18 -5.26 22.73
C ASN A 403 11.96 -6.15 22.41
N SER A 404 10.74 -5.72 22.76
CA SER A 404 9.53 -6.45 22.43
C SER A 404 9.08 -6.17 21.00
N SER A 405 8.52 -7.17 20.33
CA SER A 405 7.91 -7.03 19.01
C SER A 405 6.52 -6.36 19.05
N ASN A 406 6.23 -5.60 20.11
CA ASN A 406 4.93 -4.94 20.28
C ASN A 406 4.87 -3.61 19.54
N CYS A 407 6.02 -3.02 19.23
CA CYS A 407 6.10 -1.79 18.48
C CYS A 407 7.20 -1.89 17.43
N ALA A 408 6.96 -1.29 16.27
CA ALA A 408 7.92 -1.25 15.18
C ALA A 408 7.96 0.14 14.55
N LEU A 409 9.12 0.53 14.02
CA LEU A 409 9.24 1.76 13.24
C LEU A 409 8.67 1.54 11.83
N MET A 410 7.70 2.34 11.42
CA MET A 410 7.21 2.31 10.04
C MET A 410 8.15 3.09 9.11
N GLY A 411 8.41 2.54 7.92
CA GLY A 411 9.16 3.21 6.86
C GLY A 411 10.65 2.81 6.80
N MET A 412 11.53 3.74 6.48
CA MET A 412 12.94 3.45 6.18
C MET A 412 13.66 2.69 7.32
N HIS A 413 13.31 3.02 8.57
CA HIS A 413 13.93 2.49 9.78
C HIS A 413 13.29 1.19 10.33
N ALA A 414 12.42 0.52 9.58
CA ALA A 414 11.69 -0.67 10.07
C ALA A 414 12.57 -1.86 10.50
N THR A 415 13.82 -1.92 10.03
CA THR A 415 14.79 -2.95 10.41
C THR A 415 15.47 -2.71 11.76
N GLU A 416 15.27 -1.55 12.38
CA GLU A 416 15.92 -1.17 13.64
C GLU A 416 15.21 -1.72 14.89
N THR A 417 13.98 -2.21 14.72
CA THR A 417 13.17 -2.74 15.82
C THR A 417 12.87 -4.23 15.64
N PRO A 418 12.81 -5.02 16.73
CA PRO A 418 12.30 -6.37 16.67
C PRO A 418 10.87 -6.39 16.13
N VAL A 419 10.61 -7.32 15.21
CA VAL A 419 9.29 -7.46 14.59
C VAL A 419 8.61 -8.76 15.02
N GLY A 420 7.28 -8.74 14.95
CA GLY A 420 6.45 -9.90 15.24
C GLY A 420 6.58 -11.00 14.18
N PRO A 421 5.92 -12.15 14.38
CA PRO A 421 5.84 -13.16 13.33
C PRO A 421 5.17 -12.59 12.06
N PRO A 422 5.48 -13.15 10.87
CA PRO A 422 4.87 -12.76 9.60
C PRO A 422 3.35 -12.56 9.65
N GLY A 423 2.86 -11.52 8.97
CA GLY A 423 1.44 -11.14 8.97
C GLY A 423 0.97 -10.40 10.22
N SER A 424 1.88 -10.03 11.13
CA SER A 424 1.54 -9.17 12.28
C SER A 424 1.14 -7.78 11.81
N LYS A 425 -0.03 -7.31 12.26
CA LYS A 425 -0.56 -5.98 11.95
C LYS A 425 -0.10 -4.94 12.96
N TYR A 426 0.38 -3.81 12.47
CA TYR A 426 0.80 -2.67 13.26
C TYR A 426 -0.01 -1.44 12.89
N TYR A 427 -0.49 -0.71 13.87
CA TYR A 427 -1.33 0.48 13.68
C TYR A 427 -0.62 1.73 14.17
N VAL A 428 -0.78 2.81 13.42
CA VAL A 428 -0.24 4.13 13.74
C VAL A 428 -1.22 5.19 13.25
N ALA A 429 -1.38 6.28 13.98
CA ALA A 429 -2.13 7.45 13.51
C ALA A 429 -1.17 8.53 13.00
N THR A 430 -1.44 9.10 11.83
CA THR A 430 -0.62 10.14 11.18
C THR A 430 -1.42 11.40 10.89
N GLY A 431 -0.74 12.50 10.59
CA GLY A 431 -1.35 13.78 10.24
C GLY A 431 -1.84 13.86 8.80
N LYS A 432 -2.73 14.84 8.54
CA LYS A 432 -3.20 15.15 7.18
C LYS A 432 -2.14 15.82 6.29
N ASP A 433 -1.31 16.68 6.90
CA ASP A 433 -0.28 17.51 6.24
C ASP A 433 1.13 17.07 6.65
N SER A 434 2.12 17.36 5.80
CA SER A 434 3.54 17.13 6.10
C SER A 434 4.06 18.15 7.13
N PRO A 435 4.92 17.76 8.09
CA PRO A 435 5.35 16.38 8.38
C PRO A 435 4.18 15.54 8.92
N PHE A 436 4.00 14.34 8.36
CA PHE A 436 2.85 13.50 8.68
C PHE A 436 3.03 12.76 9.99
N CYS A 437 4.29 12.58 10.43
CA CYS A 437 4.59 11.93 11.69
C CYS A 437 3.91 12.67 12.85
N ARG A 438 3.37 11.89 13.79
CA ARG A 438 2.77 12.40 15.01
C ARG A 438 3.33 11.64 16.21
N ARG A 439 3.40 12.33 17.35
CA ARG A 439 3.63 11.73 18.67
C ARG A 439 2.30 11.27 19.26
N HIS A 440 2.26 10.04 19.73
CA HIS A 440 1.08 9.45 20.35
C HIS A 440 1.10 9.63 21.86
N TYR A 441 -0.08 9.91 22.42
CA TYR A 441 -0.31 9.96 23.87
C TYR A 441 -1.53 9.13 24.18
N ARG A 442 -1.48 8.40 25.29
CA ARG A 442 -2.65 7.71 25.84
C ARG A 442 -3.20 8.51 27.01
N ILE A 443 -4.42 9.00 26.86
CA ILE A 443 -5.18 9.66 27.92
C ILE A 443 -6.13 8.63 28.53
N THR A 444 -5.97 8.32 29.81
CA THR A 444 -6.88 7.45 30.57
C THR A 444 -7.69 8.30 31.53
N VAL A 445 -9.01 8.29 31.34
CA VAL A 445 -9.99 8.99 32.18
C VAL A 445 -10.60 7.99 33.14
N HIS A 446 -10.40 8.20 34.44
CA HIS A 446 -10.95 7.34 35.50
C HIS A 446 -12.24 7.94 36.06
N LEU A 447 -13.36 7.28 35.85
CA LEU A 447 -14.68 7.81 36.17
C LEU A 447 -15.08 7.50 37.63
N ALA A 448 -15.61 8.50 38.32
CA ALA A 448 -16.15 8.33 39.68
C ALA A 448 -17.62 7.89 39.62
N ARG A 449 -18.09 7.19 40.66
CA ARG A 449 -19.49 6.73 40.77
C ARG A 449 -20.18 7.26 42.04
N PRO A 450 -20.41 8.58 42.15
CA PRO A 450 -21.16 9.12 43.29
C PRO A 450 -22.63 8.63 43.26
N PRO A 451 -23.35 8.62 44.40
CA PRO A 451 -24.72 8.08 44.48
C PRO A 451 -25.74 8.68 43.51
N ARG A 452 -25.50 9.93 43.04
CA ARG A 452 -26.34 10.62 42.06
C ARG A 452 -26.00 10.30 40.61
N ALA A 453 -24.85 9.68 40.34
CA ALA A 453 -24.43 9.37 38.98
C ALA A 453 -25.33 8.29 38.38
N GLU A 454 -25.62 8.45 37.09
CA GLU A 454 -26.15 7.34 36.31
C GLU A 454 -25.15 6.18 36.28
N SER A 455 -25.63 4.99 35.91
CA SER A 455 -24.73 3.84 35.70
C SER A 455 -23.79 4.04 34.52
N TRP A 456 -24.26 4.74 33.48
CA TRP A 456 -23.49 5.06 32.28
C TRP A 456 -24.06 6.32 31.64
N VAL A 457 -23.22 7.03 30.89
CA VAL A 457 -23.56 8.18 30.05
C VAL A 457 -22.94 8.03 28.67
N GLN A 458 -23.42 8.78 27.68
CA GLN A 458 -22.80 8.83 26.37
C GLN A 458 -22.71 10.26 25.84
N GLY A 459 -21.68 10.54 25.06
CA GLY A 459 -21.41 11.89 24.60
C GLY A 459 -20.07 12.06 23.91
N PHE A 460 -19.73 13.31 23.65
CA PHE A 460 -18.50 13.73 22.99
C PHE A 460 -17.50 14.27 24.01
N MET A 461 -16.22 13.99 23.79
CA MET A 461 -15.15 14.44 24.66
C MET A 461 -14.03 15.12 23.89
N LYS A 462 -13.53 16.23 24.44
CA LYS A 462 -12.30 16.87 23.97
C LYS A 462 -11.35 17.06 25.14
N ALA A 463 -10.06 17.04 24.85
CA ALA A 463 -9.01 17.32 25.81
C ALA A 463 -8.15 18.52 25.37
N THR A 464 -7.67 19.26 26.36
CA THR A 464 -6.54 20.19 26.19
C THR A 464 -5.43 19.77 27.13
N ILE A 465 -4.23 19.56 26.60
CA ILE A 465 -3.05 19.14 27.37
C ILE A 465 -2.09 20.32 27.47
N HIS A 466 -1.68 20.65 28.68
CA HIS A 466 -0.65 21.64 28.99
C HIS A 466 0.61 20.92 29.47
N SER A 467 1.71 21.20 28.77
CA SER A 467 3.00 20.62 29.04
C SER A 467 4.09 21.69 29.03
N GLU A 468 5.29 21.34 29.47
CA GLU A 468 6.43 22.27 29.51
C GLU A 468 6.80 22.80 28.11
N ASN A 469 6.65 21.98 27.06
CA ASN A 469 6.98 22.35 25.69
C ASN A 469 5.82 23.00 24.91
N GLY A 470 4.65 23.21 25.53
CA GLY A 470 3.52 23.90 24.88
C GLY A 470 2.13 23.41 25.31
N VAL A 471 1.12 23.81 24.53
CA VAL A 471 -0.29 23.47 24.78
C VAL A 471 -0.91 22.83 23.53
N ALA A 472 -1.46 21.63 23.69
CA ALA A 472 -2.23 20.94 22.66
C ALA A 472 -3.72 21.12 22.96
N ARG A 473 -4.41 21.94 22.15
CA ARG A 473 -5.82 22.28 22.33
C ARG A 473 -6.73 21.45 21.44
N ASN A 474 -7.98 21.27 21.86
CA ASN A 474 -9.04 20.65 21.05
C ASN A 474 -8.68 19.24 20.54
N LEU A 475 -7.99 18.44 21.36
CA LEU A 475 -7.74 17.04 21.05
C LEU A 475 -9.07 16.29 21.14
N ASP A 476 -9.61 15.88 20.00
CA ASP A 476 -10.84 15.11 19.95
C ASP A 476 -10.59 13.69 20.45
N LEU A 477 -11.23 13.30 21.55
CA LEU A 477 -11.14 11.95 22.10
C LEU A 477 -12.17 11.01 21.46
N THR A 478 -13.14 11.56 20.74
CA THR A 478 -14.30 10.87 20.20
C THR A 478 -14.49 11.17 18.70
N PRO A 479 -13.46 10.97 17.86
CA PRO A 479 -13.52 11.35 16.44
C PRO A 479 -14.47 10.49 15.60
N SER A 480 -14.85 9.31 16.10
CA SER A 480 -15.76 8.37 15.41
C SER A 480 -17.23 8.55 15.80
N GLY A 481 -17.58 9.60 16.55
CA GLY A 481 -18.91 9.81 17.11
C GLY A 481 -18.88 9.78 18.63
N TYR A 482 -20.04 9.61 19.29
CA TYR A 482 -20.11 9.58 20.75
C TYR A 482 -19.37 8.37 21.35
N VAL A 483 -18.97 8.49 22.61
CA VAL A 483 -18.47 7.39 23.43
C VAL A 483 -19.44 7.10 24.57
N ARG A 484 -19.67 5.81 24.84
CA ARG A 484 -20.37 5.34 26.04
C ARG A 484 -19.37 5.13 27.18
N LEU A 485 -19.68 5.69 28.34
CA LEU A 485 -18.82 5.72 29.53
C LEU A 485 -19.58 5.18 30.73
N GLU A 486 -19.00 4.23 31.46
CA GLU A 486 -19.60 3.64 32.64
C GLU A 486 -18.97 4.25 33.90
N HIS A 487 -19.78 4.84 34.78
CA HIS A 487 -19.26 5.47 35.99
C HIS A 487 -18.72 4.42 36.95
N GLY A 488 -17.47 4.60 37.38
CA GLY A 488 -16.71 3.63 38.18
C GLY A 488 -15.65 2.86 37.39
N GLU A 489 -15.66 2.95 36.06
CA GLU A 489 -14.67 2.34 35.18
C GLU A 489 -13.65 3.38 34.66
N ALA A 490 -12.61 2.89 33.99
CA ALA A 490 -11.63 3.72 33.30
C ALA A 490 -11.76 3.57 31.78
N ARG A 491 -11.64 4.69 31.05
CA ARG A 491 -11.64 4.69 29.59
C ARG A 491 -10.35 5.33 29.07
N SER A 492 -9.71 4.69 28.10
CA SER A 492 -8.47 5.16 27.49
C SER A 492 -8.69 5.60 26.04
N PHE A 493 -7.94 6.62 25.64
CA PHE A 493 -8.00 7.23 24.31
C PHE A 493 -6.58 7.51 23.83
N VAL A 494 -6.27 7.14 22.59
CA VAL A 494 -5.02 7.50 21.93
C VAL A 494 -5.23 8.76 21.11
N VAL A 495 -4.46 9.79 21.42
CA VAL A 495 -4.44 11.07 20.70
C VAL A 495 -3.06 11.32 20.10
N THR A 496 -3.01 12.26 19.16
CA THR A 496 -1.78 12.58 18.44
C THR A 496 -1.45 14.06 18.48
N HIS A 497 -0.15 14.39 18.46
CA HIS A 497 0.33 15.76 18.34
C HIS A 497 1.59 15.83 17.44
N PRO A 498 1.77 16.86 16.59
CA PRO A 498 2.95 17.00 15.72
C PRO A 498 4.31 17.05 16.45
N MET A 499 4.34 17.59 17.66
CA MET A 499 5.56 17.79 18.45
C MET A 499 5.52 16.97 19.75
N ASP A 500 6.71 16.63 20.27
CA ASP A 500 6.84 16.06 21.61
C ASP A 500 6.59 17.15 22.66
N MET A 501 5.50 16.98 23.40
CA MET A 501 5.03 17.93 24.39
C MET A 501 5.86 17.83 25.68
N GLY A 502 6.59 16.73 25.91
CA GLY A 502 7.24 16.49 27.19
C GLY A 502 6.27 16.06 28.30
N PRO A 503 6.70 16.15 29.58
CA PRO A 503 5.89 15.79 30.74
C PRO A 503 4.67 16.69 30.91
N VAL A 504 3.48 16.10 30.92
CA VAL A 504 2.21 16.81 31.06
C VAL A 504 1.99 17.26 32.50
N ARG A 505 1.69 18.55 32.69
CA ARG A 505 1.47 19.18 34.00
C ARG A 505 -0.01 19.41 34.32
N ARG A 506 -0.81 19.65 33.28
CA ARG A 506 -2.23 19.95 33.41
C ARG A 506 -3.00 19.41 32.21
N ALA A 507 -4.21 18.91 32.46
CA ALA A 507 -5.15 18.51 31.43
C ALA A 507 -6.52 19.15 31.70
N GLU A 508 -7.22 19.55 30.65
CA GLU A 508 -8.61 20.00 30.71
C GLU A 508 -9.46 19.05 29.88
N LEU A 509 -10.57 18.58 30.43
CA LEU A 509 -11.54 17.73 29.74
C LEU A 509 -12.84 18.51 29.53
N TYR A 510 -13.29 18.58 28.28
CA TYR A 510 -14.60 19.07 27.88
C TYR A 510 -15.54 17.89 27.62
N TRP A 511 -16.78 17.99 28.10
CA TRP A 511 -17.83 16.98 27.96
C TRP A 511 -19.09 17.58 27.33
N GLU A 512 -19.70 16.86 26.39
CA GLU A 512 -21.02 17.17 25.84
C GLU A 512 -21.85 15.90 25.73
N TYR A 513 -22.95 15.83 26.48
CA TYR A 513 -23.85 14.68 26.50
C TYR A 513 -24.62 14.55 25.17
N ASP A 514 -24.73 13.33 24.65
CA ASP A 514 -25.44 13.03 23.40
C ASP A 514 -26.79 12.36 23.66
N MET A 515 -27.86 13.03 23.23
CA MET A 515 -29.25 12.52 23.28
C MET A 515 -29.62 11.90 21.93
N ASP A 516 -29.69 10.58 21.87
CA ASP A 516 -30.09 9.86 20.66
C ASP A 516 -31.57 9.44 20.75
N VAL A 517 -32.39 10.02 19.87
CA VAL A 517 -33.83 9.72 19.77
C VAL A 517 -34.13 8.28 19.36
N LEU A 518 -33.18 7.59 18.71
CA LEU A 518 -33.29 6.18 18.34
C LEU A 518 -32.88 5.25 19.49
N GLN A 519 -32.30 5.79 20.57
CA GLN A 519 -31.95 5.07 21.79
C GLN A 519 -32.71 5.64 22.99
N PRO A 520 -33.91 5.12 23.29
CA PRO A 520 -34.79 5.69 24.33
C PRO A 520 -34.16 5.81 25.72
N ARG A 521 -33.17 4.96 26.04
CA ARG A 521 -32.43 5.01 27.31
C ARG A 521 -31.42 6.16 27.42
N SER A 522 -31.12 6.86 26.33
CA SER A 522 -30.24 8.03 26.31
C SER A 522 -30.99 9.37 26.38
N LEU A 523 -32.32 9.36 26.25
CA LEU A 523 -33.14 10.58 26.23
C LEU A 523 -33.16 11.25 27.60
N CYS A 524 -32.67 12.49 27.65
CA CYS A 524 -32.48 13.20 28.91
C CYS A 524 -33.24 14.55 28.94
N PHE A 525 -34.55 14.51 29.20
CA PHE A 525 -35.41 15.70 29.16
C PHE A 525 -35.73 16.33 30.54
N PHE A 526 -35.83 15.53 31.63
CA PHE A 526 -36.21 16.04 32.96
C PHE A 526 -35.69 15.25 34.18
N TRP A 527 -35.42 13.94 34.06
CA TRP A 527 -35.15 13.03 35.20
C TRP A 527 -33.89 12.17 34.99
N CYS A 528 -32.80 12.79 34.61
CA CYS A 528 -31.57 12.11 34.20
C CYS A 528 -30.39 13.01 34.53
N ASN A 529 -29.26 12.40 34.85
CA ASN A 529 -28.04 13.11 35.16
C ASN A 529 -27.06 12.98 34.00
N ASP A 530 -26.96 14.04 33.20
CA ASP A 530 -26.10 14.13 32.01
C ASP A 530 -24.64 14.49 32.34
N HIS A 531 -24.30 14.59 33.63
CA HIS A 531 -22.97 14.96 34.07
C HIS A 531 -21.97 13.81 33.96
N LEU A 532 -20.73 14.16 33.64
CA LEU A 532 -19.59 13.26 33.71
C LEU A 532 -18.85 13.45 35.03
N TYR A 533 -18.64 12.37 35.78
CA TYR A 533 -17.90 12.40 37.04
C TYR A 533 -16.53 11.78 36.84
N VAL A 534 -15.47 12.56 37.00
CA VAL A 534 -14.10 12.12 36.73
C VAL A 534 -13.27 12.22 38.00
N SER A 535 -12.71 11.11 38.46
CA SER A 535 -11.85 11.09 39.65
C SER A 535 -10.47 11.71 39.36
N HIS A 536 -9.81 11.22 38.31
CA HIS A 536 -8.50 11.67 37.87
C HIS A 536 -8.25 11.28 36.41
N VAL A 537 -7.21 11.88 35.83
CA VAL A 537 -6.77 11.64 34.47
C VAL A 537 -5.31 11.22 34.48
N GLN A 538 -4.94 10.26 33.66
CA GLN A 538 -3.53 9.89 33.42
C GLN A 538 -3.20 10.17 31.97
N VAL A 539 -2.06 10.83 31.73
CA VAL A 539 -1.56 11.06 30.37
C VAL A 539 -0.22 10.39 30.23
N GLN A 540 -0.18 9.29 29.48
CA GLN A 540 1.04 8.57 29.19
C GLN A 540 1.59 9.01 27.84
N ARG A 541 2.83 9.50 27.85
CA ARG A 541 3.61 9.69 26.63
C ARG A 541 4.17 8.35 26.17
N LEU A 542 4.21 8.15 24.86
CA LEU A 542 4.94 7.04 24.28
C LEU A 542 6.40 7.41 24.04
N ASP A 543 7.28 6.79 24.79
CA ASP A 543 8.72 6.78 24.49
C ASP A 543 9.11 5.36 24.10
N MET A 544 9.54 5.17 22.85
CA MET A 544 10.25 3.96 22.47
C MET A 544 11.70 4.16 22.91
N GLU A 545 12.16 3.38 23.88
CA GLU A 545 13.58 3.32 24.23
C GLU A 545 14.30 2.59 23.08
N LEU A 546 14.68 3.33 22.04
CA LEU A 546 15.55 2.82 20.99
C LEU A 546 16.87 2.41 21.65
N ALA A 547 17.25 1.15 21.52
CA ALA A 547 18.53 0.66 22.01
C ALA A 547 19.66 1.45 21.33
N GLY A 548 20.30 2.36 22.08
CA GLY A 548 21.51 3.02 21.64
C GLY A 548 22.64 2.01 21.44
N PRO A 549 23.73 2.38 20.72
CA PRO A 549 24.92 1.55 20.62
C PRO A 549 25.41 1.18 22.03
N GLU A 550 25.79 -0.08 22.22
CA GLU A 550 26.11 -0.70 23.51
C GLU A 550 27.16 0.08 24.32
N ASP A 551 26.71 1.07 25.10
CA ASP A 551 27.45 1.55 26.26
C ASP A 551 26.98 0.74 27.47
N GLY A 552 27.86 -0.15 27.94
CA GLY A 552 27.63 -1.16 28.97
C GLY A 552 27.33 -0.61 30.38
N ALA A 553 26.21 0.08 30.55
CA ALA A 553 25.67 0.45 31.85
C ALA A 553 24.32 -0.25 32.09
N ARG A 554 24.38 -1.41 32.78
CA ARG A 554 23.21 -2.07 33.40
C ARG A 554 22.56 -1.12 34.42
N GLY A 555 21.67 -0.25 33.96
CA GLY A 555 20.72 0.47 34.79
C GLY A 555 19.33 -0.12 34.57
N LYS A 556 18.84 -0.93 35.52
CA LYS A 556 17.39 -1.16 35.66
C LYS A 556 16.75 0.20 35.93
N ARG A 557 16.20 0.85 34.91
CA ARG A 557 15.40 2.07 35.08
C ARG A 557 13.94 1.68 34.94
N ASN A 558 13.20 1.94 36.01
CA ASN A 558 11.77 1.69 36.08
C ASN A 558 11.06 2.63 35.10
N VAL A 559 10.15 2.10 34.28
CA VAL A 559 9.16 2.91 33.57
C VAL A 559 8.41 3.69 34.64
N GLU A 560 8.63 5.00 34.75
CA GLU A 560 7.89 5.83 35.69
C GLU A 560 6.40 5.76 35.31
N PRO A 561 5.50 5.42 36.26
CA PRO A 561 4.09 5.41 35.98
C PRO A 561 3.65 6.82 35.57
N ALA A 562 2.81 6.91 34.54
CA ALA A 562 2.31 8.20 34.05
C ALA A 562 1.71 9.01 35.22
N PRO A 563 2.09 10.29 35.39
CA PRO A 563 1.66 11.08 36.52
C PRO A 563 0.13 11.21 36.55
N GLN A 564 -0.43 11.02 37.74
CA GLN A 564 -1.85 11.19 37.99
C GLN A 564 -2.17 12.69 38.01
N LEU A 565 -3.16 13.12 37.23
CA LEU A 565 -3.69 14.48 37.21
C LEU A 565 -5.02 14.51 37.97
N CYS A 566 -5.09 15.32 39.03
CA CYS A 566 -6.23 15.38 39.94
C CYS A 566 -6.91 16.75 39.93
N THR A 567 -8.16 16.77 40.38
CA THR A 567 -8.95 18.00 40.51
C THR A 567 -8.52 18.82 41.72
N VAL A 568 -8.72 20.14 41.65
CA VAL A 568 -8.46 21.05 42.78
C VAL A 568 -9.74 21.21 43.58
N GLY A 569 -9.76 20.74 44.83
CA GLY A 569 -10.90 20.91 45.73
C GLY A 569 -10.98 19.84 46.82
N SER A 570 -12.03 19.94 47.64
CA SER A 570 -12.30 18.96 48.72
C SER A 570 -13.05 17.71 48.27
N ARG A 571 -13.52 17.68 47.01
CA ARG A 571 -14.24 16.54 46.43
C ARG A 571 -13.24 15.60 45.77
N GLU A 572 -13.46 14.29 45.90
CA GLU A 572 -12.60 13.25 45.30
C GLU A 572 -12.77 13.12 43.78
N TYR A 573 -13.63 13.93 43.16
CA TYR A 573 -13.94 13.90 41.74
C TYR A 573 -14.39 15.27 41.20
N ALA A 574 -14.16 15.50 39.91
CA ALA A 574 -14.73 16.59 39.13
C ALA A 574 -16.14 16.23 38.68
N ASP A 575 -17.02 17.21 38.79
CA ASP A 575 -18.39 17.17 38.32
C ASP A 575 -18.50 18.03 37.06
N ILE A 576 -18.58 17.41 35.89
CA ILE A 576 -18.58 18.08 34.58
C ILE A 576 -19.99 18.03 34.01
N ALA A 577 -20.70 19.15 34.06
CA ALA A 577 -22.00 19.29 33.40
C ALA A 577 -21.85 19.20 31.88
N SER A 578 -22.93 18.87 31.16
CA SER A 578 -22.90 18.89 29.70
C SER A 578 -22.53 20.28 29.17
N ARG A 579 -21.67 20.32 28.14
CA ARG A 579 -21.08 21.52 27.52
C ARG A 579 -20.21 22.33 28.48
N SER A 580 -19.54 21.67 29.41
CA SER A 580 -18.59 22.30 30.33
C SER A 580 -17.26 21.57 30.38
N SER A 581 -16.26 22.21 31.01
CA SER A 581 -14.91 21.67 31.17
C SER A 581 -14.52 21.55 32.64
N ALA A 582 -13.65 20.58 32.95
CA ALA A 582 -12.92 20.53 34.21
C ALA A 582 -11.41 20.40 33.99
N THR A 583 -10.64 20.96 34.92
CA THR A 583 -9.18 20.97 34.88
C THR A 583 -8.58 20.05 35.94
N PHE A 584 -7.53 19.33 35.55
CA PHE A 584 -6.77 18.38 36.34
C PHE A 584 -5.28 18.78 36.34
N TYR A 585 -4.61 18.65 37.47
CA TYR A 585 -3.22 19.08 37.70
C TYR A 585 -2.38 17.93 38.27
N ASP A 586 -1.08 17.93 37.98
CA ASP A 586 -0.10 16.92 38.39
C ASP A 586 0.17 16.83 39.91
N ASN A 587 -0.47 17.67 40.71
CA ASN A 587 -0.26 17.75 42.15
C ASN A 587 -1.50 17.27 42.93
N CYS A 588 -1.65 15.94 43.02
CA CYS A 588 -2.78 15.27 43.66
C CYS A 588 -2.85 15.41 45.21
N GLY A 589 -2.10 16.32 45.86
CA GLY A 589 -2.01 16.27 47.33
C GLY A 589 -1.36 17.42 48.11
N THR A 590 -1.16 18.63 47.58
CA THR A 590 -0.64 19.74 48.42
C THR A 590 -1.47 21.01 48.41
N THR A 591 -2.68 20.95 48.98
CA THR A 591 -3.28 22.11 49.67
C THR A 591 -4.02 21.66 50.93
N LYS A 592 -3.28 21.13 51.90
CA LYS A 592 -3.60 21.32 53.33
C LYS A 592 -2.48 22.16 53.94
N GLY A 593 -2.67 23.48 53.96
CA GLY A 593 -1.82 24.42 54.70
C GLY A 593 -1.34 25.63 53.90
N ASN A 594 -2.01 26.77 54.13
CA ASN A 594 -1.56 28.15 53.95
C ASN A 594 -0.70 28.51 52.72
N ARG A 595 -1.33 29.18 51.74
CA ARG A 595 -0.78 30.38 51.10
C ARG A 595 -1.93 31.26 50.62
N HIS A 596 -2.10 32.40 51.27
CA HIS A 596 -2.80 33.54 50.70
C HIS A 596 -2.16 33.87 49.36
N TYR A 597 -2.88 33.67 48.26
CA TYR A 597 -2.62 34.45 47.06
C TYR A 597 -3.38 35.76 47.23
N THR A 598 -2.63 36.81 47.49
CA THR A 598 -3.10 38.19 47.27
C THR A 598 -3.37 38.35 45.80
N GLU A 599 -4.63 38.61 45.45
CA GLU A 599 -5.00 39.27 44.21
C GLU A 599 -4.26 40.60 44.13
N THR A 600 -3.32 40.73 43.21
CA THR A 600 -2.94 42.04 42.68
C THR A 600 -3.67 42.20 41.36
N ASN A 601 -4.75 42.99 41.44
CA ASN A 601 -5.24 43.79 40.32
C ASN A 601 -4.07 44.58 39.74
N GLU A 602 -3.90 44.54 38.43
CA GLU A 602 -3.36 45.67 37.70
C GLU A 602 -4.05 45.73 36.33
N ASP A 603 -4.98 46.68 36.24
CA ASP A 603 -5.36 47.34 35.00
C ASP A 603 -4.10 47.96 34.37
N THR A 604 -3.74 47.54 33.14
CA THR A 604 -3.40 48.39 31.98
C THR A 604 -2.95 47.56 30.78
#